data_AF-A0A7S3MND2-F1
#
_entry.id   AF-A0A7S3MND2-F1
#
_cell.length_a   1.000
_cell.length_b   1.000
_cell.length_c   1.000
_cell.angle_alpha   90.00
_cell.angle_beta   90.00
_cell.angle_gamma   90.00
#
_symmetry.space_group_name_H-M   'P 1'
#
loop_
_entity.id
_entity.type
_entity.pdbx_description
1 polymer ?
#
loop_
_entity_poly.entity_id
_entity_poly.type
_entity_poly.pdbx_seq_one_letter_code
_entity_poly.pdbx_strand_id
1 'polypeptide(L)'
;MDVVVDGLMVCQSRLDPENGSEELQAYSWALVGIGGCLGGVIGGELTYLAMNEICFFIMGILGFLVAFSGCLMNSNLEQSSEKIISMTLCERSKVNLVEIWNGFQIRELYKSVIFFLLLGAVIPSFTDFFYYYQMDVTGFTKWDYAMFGVLGNVCLFGGTLAYNWWLKKFETRCMMVMACLTNLIGAVGSLFFLKNILLGMDPYWFMMISSAVTDVLFNAFVNLPGMVLFAKLIPANIESSMFALLTGLMNFSNLFAAKMLGNYINTFFGVTQ
;
A
#
# COMPACT_ATOMS: atom_id res chain seq x y z
N MET A 1 -5.03 -13.80 1.34
CA MET A 1 -4.06 -14.24 2.37
C MET A 1 -3.64 -13.03 3.19
N ASP A 2 -3.24 -11.93 2.53
CA ASP A 2 -2.86 -10.65 3.15
C ASP A 2 -3.80 -10.19 4.28
N VAL A 3 -5.07 -9.95 3.98
CA VAL A 3 -6.05 -9.45 4.96
C VAL A 3 -6.32 -10.37 6.16
N VAL A 4 -6.06 -11.68 6.04
CA VAL A 4 -6.20 -12.62 7.16
C VAL A 4 -5.00 -12.51 8.10
N VAL A 5 -3.80 -12.40 7.53
CA VAL A 5 -2.57 -12.17 8.29
C VAL A 5 -2.63 -10.79 8.94
N ASP A 6 -3.13 -9.77 8.25
CA ASP A 6 -3.34 -8.43 8.84
C ASP A 6 -4.32 -8.47 10.01
N GLY A 7 -5.44 -9.17 9.86
CA GLY A 7 -6.40 -9.36 10.96
C GLY A 7 -5.77 -10.04 12.18
N LEU A 8 -4.96 -11.09 11.95
CA LEU A 8 -4.18 -11.74 13.01
C LEU A 8 -3.14 -10.80 13.62
N MET A 9 -2.47 -9.98 12.83
CA MET A 9 -1.53 -8.97 13.33
C MET A 9 -2.25 -7.95 14.20
N VAL A 10 -3.46 -7.50 13.84
CA VAL A 10 -4.27 -6.62 14.69
C VAL A 10 -4.59 -7.31 16.02
N CYS A 11 -5.01 -8.58 16.01
CA CYS A 11 -5.26 -9.33 17.24
C CYS A 11 -4.01 -9.44 18.13
N GLN A 12 -2.87 -9.83 17.55
CA GLN A 12 -1.61 -9.98 18.28
C GLN A 12 -1.08 -8.63 18.78
N SER A 13 -1.32 -7.54 18.04
CA SER A 13 -0.91 -6.20 18.45
C SER A 13 -1.55 -5.75 19.77
N ARG A 14 -2.68 -6.34 20.17
CA ARG A 14 -3.34 -6.04 21.44
C ARG A 14 -2.64 -6.63 22.67
N LEU A 15 -1.71 -7.57 22.49
CA LEU A 15 -0.88 -8.06 23.58
C LEU A 15 0.05 -6.95 24.13
N ASP A 16 0.37 -5.96 23.29
CA ASP A 16 1.04 -4.72 23.69
C ASP A 16 0.19 -3.51 23.22
N PRO A 17 -0.73 -3.02 24.07
CA PRO A 17 -1.64 -1.93 23.72
C PRO A 17 -0.96 -0.60 23.38
N GLU A 18 0.28 -0.37 23.84
CA GLU A 18 0.97 0.90 23.62
C GLU A 18 1.69 0.92 22.28
N ASN A 19 2.53 -0.09 21.99
CA ASN A 19 3.42 -0.08 20.83
C ASN A 19 3.12 -1.18 19.81
N GLY A 20 2.31 -2.19 20.16
CA GLY A 20 2.16 -3.41 19.38
C GLY A 20 1.71 -3.16 17.94
N SER A 21 0.74 -2.25 17.73
CA SER A 21 0.23 -1.97 16.37
C SER A 21 1.27 -1.24 15.51
N GLU A 22 2.10 -0.41 16.12
CA GLU A 22 3.13 0.37 15.42
C GLU A 22 4.33 -0.50 15.06
N GLU A 23 4.83 -1.29 16.01
CA GLU A 23 6.01 -2.12 15.83
C GLU A 23 5.75 -3.29 14.88
N LEU A 24 4.60 -3.95 15.01
CA LEU A 24 4.27 -5.10 14.17
C LEU A 24 4.01 -4.69 12.72
N GLN A 25 3.32 -3.57 12.51
CA GLN A 25 3.14 -2.99 11.17
C GLN A 25 4.49 -2.52 10.59
N ALA A 26 5.29 -1.77 11.35
CA ALA A 26 6.60 -1.32 10.87
C ALA A 26 7.51 -2.51 10.52
N TYR A 27 7.48 -3.58 11.31
CA TYR A 27 8.24 -4.80 11.01
C TYR A 27 7.78 -5.46 9.70
N SER A 28 6.46 -5.64 9.53
CA SER A 28 5.89 -6.21 8.31
C SER A 28 6.26 -5.39 7.07
N TRP A 29 6.06 -4.07 7.12
CA TRP A 29 6.37 -3.18 5.99
C TRP A 29 7.87 -3.07 5.70
N ALA A 30 8.73 -3.21 6.72
CA ALA A 30 10.18 -3.30 6.50
C ALA A 30 10.55 -4.57 5.73
N LEU A 31 9.95 -5.72 6.07
CA LEU A 31 10.15 -6.97 5.31
C LEU A 31 9.62 -6.87 3.88
N VAL A 32 8.48 -6.19 3.67
CA VAL A 32 7.95 -5.90 2.33
C VAL A 32 8.95 -5.07 1.52
N GLY A 33 9.55 -4.03 2.12
CA GLY A 33 10.60 -3.24 1.45
C GLY A 33 11.82 -4.07 1.06
N ILE A 34 12.31 -4.94 1.95
CA ILE A 34 13.45 -5.83 1.65
C ILE A 34 13.09 -6.82 0.53
N GLY A 35 11.93 -7.47 0.62
CA GLY A 35 11.45 -8.41 -0.39
C GLY A 35 11.22 -7.74 -1.74
N GLY A 36 10.67 -6.53 -1.75
CA GLY A 36 10.46 -5.71 -2.93
C GLY A 36 11.77 -5.27 -3.60
N CYS A 37 12.81 -4.96 -2.82
CA CYS A 37 14.14 -4.66 -3.36
C CYS A 37 14.75 -5.87 -4.05
N LEU A 38 14.79 -7.02 -3.38
CA LEU A 38 15.35 -8.26 -3.93
C LEU A 38 14.58 -8.73 -5.17
N GLY A 39 13.24 -8.74 -5.06
CA GLY A 39 12.35 -9.11 -6.16
C GLY A 39 12.43 -8.15 -7.33
N GLY A 40 12.55 -6.85 -7.08
CA GLY A 40 12.68 -5.82 -8.11
C GLY A 40 13.99 -5.91 -8.90
N VAL A 41 15.12 -6.17 -8.21
CA VAL A 41 16.43 -6.33 -8.89
C VAL A 41 16.44 -7.60 -9.74
N ILE A 42 16.05 -8.74 -9.17
CA ILE A 42 16.04 -10.02 -9.89
C ILE A 42 15.01 -9.99 -11.03
N GLY A 43 13.79 -9.52 -10.75
CA GLY A 43 12.72 -9.41 -11.74
C GLY A 43 13.07 -8.43 -12.85
N GLY A 44 13.65 -7.28 -12.52
CA GLY A 44 14.12 -6.28 -13.48
C GLY A 44 15.16 -6.85 -14.44
N GLU A 45 16.16 -7.58 -13.93
CA GLU A 45 17.20 -8.21 -14.74
C GLU A 45 16.61 -9.28 -15.67
N LEU A 46 15.79 -10.18 -15.13
CA LEU A 46 15.18 -11.26 -15.92
C LEU A 46 14.24 -10.72 -17.00
N THR A 47 13.47 -9.67 -16.73
CA THR A 47 12.60 -9.02 -17.72
C THR A 47 13.42 -8.25 -18.76
N TYR A 48 14.54 -7.65 -18.37
CA TYR A 48 15.46 -7.00 -19.31
C TYR A 48 16.09 -8.01 -20.28
N LEU A 49 16.48 -9.19 -19.79
CA LEU A 49 17.00 -10.31 -20.59
C LEU A 49 15.93 -11.11 -21.35
N ALA A 50 14.66 -10.68 -21.31
CA ALA A 50 13.51 -11.35 -21.92
C ALA A 50 13.25 -12.79 -21.42
N MET A 51 13.70 -13.13 -20.21
CA MET A 51 13.57 -14.45 -19.59
C MET A 51 12.30 -14.56 -18.72
N ASN A 52 11.16 -14.14 -19.27
CA ASN A 52 9.92 -13.98 -18.50
C ASN A 52 9.39 -15.29 -17.91
N GLU A 53 9.61 -16.44 -18.56
CA GLU A 53 9.19 -17.75 -18.07
C GLU A 53 9.83 -18.11 -16.72
N ILE A 54 11.10 -17.74 -16.54
CA ILE A 54 11.85 -17.99 -15.31
C ILE A 54 11.30 -17.14 -14.16
N CYS A 55 10.84 -15.91 -14.43
CA CYS A 55 10.16 -15.09 -13.42
C CYS A 55 8.94 -15.83 -12.84
N PHE A 56 8.08 -16.37 -13.70
CA PHE A 56 6.90 -17.11 -13.26
C PHE A 56 7.27 -18.41 -12.51
N PHE A 57 8.33 -19.10 -12.93
CA PHE A 57 8.82 -20.28 -12.22
C PHE A 57 9.31 -19.95 -10.81
N ILE A 58 10.12 -18.90 -10.65
CA ILE A 58 10.58 -18.41 -9.34
C ILE A 58 9.39 -18.01 -8.46
N MET A 59 8.42 -17.27 -9.01
CA MET A 59 7.19 -16.91 -8.29
C MET A 59 6.43 -18.15 -7.81
N GLY A 60 6.36 -19.21 -8.62
CA GLY A 60 5.74 -20.48 -8.24
C GLY A 60 6.45 -21.16 -7.07
N ILE A 61 7.78 -21.21 -7.09
CA ILE A 61 8.58 -21.77 -5.97
C ILE A 61 8.35 -20.97 -4.69
N LEU A 62 8.40 -19.64 -4.76
CA LEU A 62 8.14 -18.77 -3.61
C LEU A 62 6.72 -18.96 -3.07
N GLY A 63 5.73 -19.08 -3.95
CA GLY A 63 4.35 -19.37 -3.57
C GLY A 63 4.21 -20.72 -2.83
N PHE A 64 4.93 -21.75 -3.26
CA PHE A 64 4.97 -23.04 -2.56
C PHE A 64 5.62 -22.92 -1.18
N LEU A 65 6.71 -22.16 -1.04
CA LEU A 65 7.35 -21.91 0.25
C LEU A 65 6.40 -21.17 1.22
N VAL A 66 5.66 -20.18 0.73
CA VAL A 66 4.64 -19.47 1.52
C VAL A 66 3.53 -20.44 1.95
N ALA A 67 3.04 -21.30 1.04
CA ALA A 67 2.05 -22.31 1.37
C ALA A 67 2.55 -23.31 2.42
N PHE A 68 3.79 -23.78 2.28
CA PHE A 68 4.43 -24.65 3.26
C PHE A 68 4.59 -23.99 4.62
N SER A 69 5.00 -22.71 4.66
CA SER A 69 5.06 -21.92 5.89
C SER A 69 3.69 -21.79 6.55
N GLY A 70 2.62 -21.61 5.77
CA GLY A 70 1.25 -21.59 6.27
C GLY A 70 0.83 -22.90 6.94
N CYS A 71 1.25 -24.05 6.41
CA CYS A 71 1.00 -25.36 7.01
C CYS A 71 1.70 -25.56 8.36
N LEU A 72 2.78 -24.81 8.63
CA LEU A 72 3.51 -24.85 9.90
C LEU A 72 2.98 -23.84 10.93
N MET A 73 2.01 -23.01 10.55
CA MET A 73 1.51 -21.93 11.41
C MET A 73 0.71 -22.50 12.60
N ASN A 74 0.97 -21.97 13.80
CA ASN A 74 0.37 -22.48 15.01
C ASN A 74 -1.11 -22.08 15.10
N SER A 75 -1.99 -23.08 15.25
CA SER A 75 -3.44 -22.86 15.40
C SER A 75 -3.82 -22.13 16.70
N ASN A 76 -2.93 -22.10 17.68
CA ASN A 76 -3.16 -21.37 18.93
C ASN A 76 -3.18 -19.84 18.74
N LEU A 77 -2.71 -19.32 17.59
CA LEU A 77 -2.73 -17.88 17.28
C LEU A 77 -4.15 -17.31 17.15
N GLU A 78 -5.15 -18.17 16.90
CA GLU A 78 -6.56 -17.81 16.79
C GLU A 78 -7.31 -17.88 18.14
N GLN A 79 -6.63 -18.29 19.23
CA GLN A 79 -7.25 -18.40 20.55
C GLN A 79 -7.37 -17.03 21.25
N SER A 80 -8.03 -16.07 20.60
CA SER A 80 -8.69 -14.98 21.31
C SER A 80 -10.02 -15.53 21.86
N SER A 81 -10.18 -15.49 23.18
CA SER A 81 -11.34 -15.93 23.96
C SER A 81 -12.70 -15.73 23.25
N GLU A 82 -13.30 -16.78 22.67
CA GLU A 82 -14.76 -16.93 22.58
C GLU A 82 -15.17 -18.32 22.06
N LYS A 83 -16.34 -18.78 22.51
CA LYS A 83 -16.96 -20.06 22.12
C LYS A 83 -17.15 -20.10 20.60
N ILE A 84 -16.76 -21.21 19.96
CA ILE A 84 -17.16 -21.50 18.58
C ILE A 84 -18.68 -21.64 18.57
N ILE A 85 -19.40 -20.56 18.25
CA ILE A 85 -20.85 -20.60 18.04
C ILE A 85 -21.05 -21.23 16.65
N SER A 86 -21.63 -22.42 16.64
CA SER A 86 -22.05 -23.07 15.39
C SER A 86 -23.20 -22.25 14.78
N MET A 87 -22.91 -21.49 13.74
CA MET A 87 -23.88 -20.72 12.98
C MET A 87 -23.83 -21.16 11.52
N THR A 88 -24.95 -21.05 10.83
CA THR A 88 -24.95 -21.20 9.36
C THR A 88 -24.20 -20.03 8.72
N LEU A 89 -23.71 -20.21 7.48
CA LEU A 89 -23.02 -19.15 6.73
C LEU A 89 -23.86 -17.87 6.61
N CYS A 90 -25.17 -18.02 6.40
CA CYS A 90 -26.09 -16.88 6.26
C CYS A 90 -26.22 -16.10 7.57
N GLU A 91 -26.41 -16.80 8.70
CA GLU A 91 -26.48 -16.17 10.01
C GLU A 91 -25.16 -15.49 10.38
N ARG A 92 -24.02 -16.16 10.16
CA ARG A 92 -22.69 -15.60 10.39
C ARG A 92 -22.46 -14.33 9.56
N SER A 93 -22.82 -14.36 8.27
CA SER A 93 -22.69 -13.20 7.38
C SER A 93 -23.55 -12.03 7.85
N LYS A 94 -24.78 -12.31 8.31
CA LYS A 94 -25.67 -11.27 8.84
C LYS A 94 -25.12 -10.64 10.12
N VAL A 95 -24.59 -11.43 11.04
CA VAL A 95 -23.95 -10.94 12.27
C VAL A 95 -22.73 -10.08 11.92
N ASN A 96 -21.83 -10.59 11.08
CA ASN A 96 -20.64 -9.85 10.66
C ASN A 96 -21.01 -8.51 9.99
N LEU A 97 -22.05 -8.46 9.15
CA LEU A 97 -22.50 -7.21 8.53
C LEU A 97 -23.01 -6.19 9.56
N VAL A 98 -23.73 -6.63 10.59
CA VAL A 98 -24.20 -5.76 11.68
C VAL A 98 -23.03 -5.25 12.50
N GLU A 99 -22.05 -6.11 12.82
CA GLU A 99 -20.87 -5.71 13.58
C GLU A 99 -19.97 -4.75 12.80
N ILE A 100 -19.76 -5.01 11.51
CA ILE A 100 -19.07 -4.07 10.60
C ILE A 100 -19.79 -2.72 10.58
N TRP A 101 -21.12 -2.73 10.47
CA TRP A 101 -21.92 -1.51 10.49
C TRP A 101 -21.74 -0.74 11.80
N ASN A 102 -21.75 -1.43 12.93
CA ASN A 102 -21.47 -0.84 14.23
C ASN A 102 -20.03 -0.29 14.31
N GLY A 103 -19.05 -0.97 13.71
CA GLY A 103 -17.69 -0.46 13.56
C GLY A 103 -17.64 0.89 12.84
N PHE A 104 -18.41 1.05 11.76
CA PHE A 104 -18.54 2.33 11.06
C PHE A 104 -19.23 3.43 11.87
N GLN A 105 -19.95 3.11 12.95
CA GLN A 105 -20.50 4.13 13.84
C GLN A 105 -19.43 4.80 14.70
N ILE A 106 -18.24 4.21 14.82
CA ILE A 106 -17.09 4.82 15.50
C ILE A 106 -16.66 6.06 14.70
N ARG A 107 -16.69 7.23 15.37
CA ARG A 107 -16.56 8.53 14.70
C ARG A 107 -15.22 8.71 14.01
N GLU A 108 -14.17 8.23 14.66
CA GLU A 108 -12.80 8.29 14.21
C GLU A 108 -12.58 7.36 13.01
N LEU A 109 -13.21 6.18 13.01
CA LEU A 109 -13.05 5.19 11.96
C LEU A 109 -13.70 5.66 10.66
N TYR A 110 -14.99 6.02 10.66
CA TYR A 110 -15.66 6.43 9.42
C TYR A 110 -15.02 7.67 8.79
N LYS A 111 -14.55 8.63 9.61
CA LYS A 111 -13.84 9.82 9.11
C LYS A 111 -12.54 9.45 8.40
N SER A 112 -11.80 8.48 8.96
CA SER A 112 -10.57 7.97 8.37
C SER A 112 -10.87 7.26 7.05
N VAL A 113 -11.92 6.43 7.00
CA VAL A 113 -12.35 5.76 5.75
C VAL A 113 -12.72 6.79 4.67
N ILE A 114 -13.55 7.78 5.01
CA ILE A 114 -13.93 8.83 4.05
C ILE A 114 -12.70 9.59 3.58
N PHE A 115 -11.79 9.94 4.49
CA PHE A 115 -10.55 10.65 4.14
C PHE A 115 -9.74 9.87 3.10
N PHE A 116 -9.42 8.60 3.35
CA PHE A 116 -8.63 7.81 2.41
C PHE A 116 -9.40 7.48 1.12
N LEU A 117 -10.72 7.29 1.19
CA LEU A 117 -11.56 7.09 0.01
C LEU A 117 -11.53 8.35 -0.88
N LEU A 118 -11.63 9.55 -0.29
CA LEU A 118 -11.50 10.81 -1.05
C LEU A 118 -10.08 10.98 -1.59
N LEU A 119 -9.06 10.70 -0.78
CA LEU A 119 -7.66 10.77 -1.19
C LEU A 119 -7.38 9.89 -2.41
N GLY A 120 -7.95 8.68 -2.45
CA GLY A 120 -7.80 7.75 -3.55
C GLY A 120 -8.71 8.02 -4.74
N ALA A 121 -10.02 8.17 -4.51
CA ALA A 121 -11.02 8.16 -5.58
C ALA A 121 -11.14 9.49 -6.35
N VAL A 122 -10.81 10.62 -5.70
CA VAL A 122 -10.97 11.95 -6.31
C VAL A 122 -9.72 12.38 -7.07
N ILE A 123 -8.55 11.81 -6.74
CA ILE A 123 -7.30 12.11 -7.43
C ILE A 123 -7.19 11.18 -8.65
N PRO A 124 -7.19 11.71 -9.89
CA PRO A 124 -7.08 10.87 -11.07
C PRO A 124 -5.70 10.21 -11.14
N SER A 125 -5.69 8.92 -11.47
CA SER A 125 -4.46 8.18 -11.73
C SER A 125 -4.16 8.17 -13.23
N PHE A 126 -2.95 8.60 -13.59
CA PHE A 126 -2.42 8.56 -14.96
C PHE A 126 -1.25 7.59 -15.10
N THR A 127 -1.19 6.56 -14.26
CA THR A 127 -0.03 5.65 -14.17
C THR A 127 0.30 4.99 -15.53
N ASP A 128 -0.71 4.56 -16.27
CA ASP A 128 -0.51 3.85 -17.55
C ASP A 128 0.01 4.81 -18.64
N PHE A 129 -0.52 6.05 -18.69
CA PHE A 129 -0.01 7.11 -19.56
C PHE A 129 1.42 7.54 -19.18
N PHE A 130 1.69 7.66 -17.88
CA PHE A 130 3.00 8.05 -17.40
C PHE A 130 4.06 6.98 -17.71
N TYR A 131 3.68 5.70 -17.62
CA TYR A 131 4.52 4.58 -18.07
C TYR A 131 4.80 4.66 -19.58
N TYR A 132 3.79 4.89 -20.41
CA TYR A 132 3.97 5.10 -21.85
C TYR A 132 4.91 6.28 -22.13
N TYR A 133 4.71 7.42 -21.48
CA TYR A 133 5.55 8.60 -21.63
C TYR A 133 7.02 8.30 -21.26
N GLN A 134 7.24 7.58 -20.17
CA GLN A 134 8.58 7.19 -19.73
C GLN A 134 9.29 6.27 -20.74
N MET A 135 8.59 5.27 -21.25
CA MET A 135 9.16 4.26 -22.14
C MET A 135 9.34 4.79 -23.56
N ASP A 136 8.28 5.37 -24.14
CA ASP A 136 8.21 5.68 -25.57
C ASP A 136 8.62 7.12 -25.92
N VAL A 137 8.46 8.08 -24.99
CA VAL A 137 8.81 9.50 -25.23
C VAL A 137 10.19 9.84 -24.67
N THR A 138 10.46 9.49 -23.41
CA THR A 138 11.79 9.75 -22.82
C THR A 138 12.81 8.66 -23.12
N GLY A 139 12.37 7.49 -23.60
CA GLY A 139 13.26 6.40 -24.01
C GLY A 139 13.86 5.61 -22.84
N PHE A 140 13.22 5.60 -21.68
CA PHE A 140 13.69 4.80 -20.54
C PHE A 140 13.60 3.31 -20.87
N THR A 141 14.60 2.56 -20.41
CA THR A 141 14.62 1.11 -20.59
C THR A 141 13.75 0.43 -19.53
N LYS A 142 13.38 -0.83 -19.78
CA LYS A 142 12.69 -1.66 -18.77
C LYS A 142 13.51 -1.80 -17.48
N TRP A 143 14.84 -1.79 -17.61
CA TRP A 143 15.76 -1.81 -16.48
C TRP A 143 15.66 -0.52 -15.65
N ASP A 144 15.66 0.64 -16.30
CA ASP A 144 15.51 1.94 -15.63
C ASP A 144 14.21 2.00 -14.82
N TYR A 145 13.11 1.57 -15.44
CA TYR A 145 11.81 1.51 -14.78
C TYR A 145 11.80 0.54 -13.58
N ALA A 146 12.41 -0.65 -13.73
CA ALA A 146 12.56 -1.59 -12.64
C ALA A 146 13.38 -1.01 -11.47
N MET A 147 14.45 -0.27 -11.77
CA MET A 147 15.28 0.40 -10.76
C MET A 147 14.52 1.51 -10.04
N PHE A 148 13.60 2.24 -10.69
CA PHE A 148 12.70 3.15 -9.98
C PHE A 148 11.83 2.41 -8.97
N GLY A 149 11.31 1.23 -9.32
CA GLY A 149 10.58 0.37 -8.39
C GLY A 149 11.43 -0.12 -7.22
N VAL A 150 12.68 -0.53 -7.47
CA VAL A 150 13.64 -0.91 -6.41
C VAL A 150 13.89 0.27 -5.49
N LEU A 151 14.12 1.46 -6.04
CA LEU A 151 14.32 2.67 -5.26
C LEU A 151 13.10 3.00 -4.39
N GLY A 152 11.90 2.89 -4.95
CA GLY A 152 10.65 3.04 -4.18
C GLY A 152 10.57 2.06 -3.00
N ASN A 153 11.04 0.82 -3.16
CA ASN A 153 11.11 -0.17 -2.08
C ASN A 153 12.20 0.14 -1.03
N VAL A 154 13.35 0.67 -1.45
CA VAL A 154 14.38 1.18 -0.52
C VAL A 154 13.82 2.36 0.29
N CYS A 155 13.10 3.24 -0.39
CA CYS A 155 12.42 4.39 0.20
C CYS A 155 11.32 3.97 1.17
N LEU A 156 10.57 2.90 0.87
CA LEU A 156 9.62 2.29 1.78
C LEU A 156 10.30 1.78 3.06
N PHE A 157 11.41 1.04 2.93
CA PHE A 157 12.18 0.57 4.08
C PHE A 157 12.70 1.74 4.94
N GLY A 158 13.31 2.74 4.29
CA GLY A 158 13.81 3.94 4.97
C GLY A 158 12.69 4.75 5.65
N GLY A 159 11.56 4.95 4.97
CA GLY A 159 10.39 5.63 5.51
C GLY A 159 9.77 4.89 6.71
N THR A 160 9.79 3.56 6.68
CA THR A 160 9.33 2.72 7.79
C THR A 160 10.23 2.85 9.02
N LEU A 161 11.56 2.88 8.83
CA LEU A 161 12.51 3.14 9.92
C LEU A 161 12.35 4.56 10.49
N ALA A 162 12.22 5.56 9.61
CA ALA A 162 11.98 6.94 10.03
C ALA A 162 10.68 7.07 10.83
N TYR A 163 9.64 6.32 10.45
CA TYR A 163 8.39 6.29 11.20
C TYR A 163 8.57 5.71 12.60
N ASN A 164 9.23 4.56 12.70
CA ASN A 164 9.43 3.89 13.99
C ASN A 164 10.33 4.71 14.93
N TRP A 165 11.31 5.45 14.41
CA TRP A 165 12.22 6.26 15.23
C TRP A 165 11.62 7.60 15.66
N TRP A 166 10.86 8.27 14.78
CA TRP A 166 10.44 9.65 15.00
C TRP A 166 8.95 9.90 14.79
N LEU A 167 8.35 9.44 13.69
CA LEU A 167 6.99 9.86 13.31
C LEU A 167 5.90 9.27 14.20
N LYS A 168 6.11 8.07 14.77
CA LYS A 168 5.13 7.45 15.67
C LYS A 168 4.80 8.29 16.92
N LYS A 169 5.66 9.25 17.27
CA LYS A 169 5.46 10.18 18.40
C LYS A 169 4.51 11.34 18.08
N PHE A 170 4.19 11.57 16.81
CA PHE A 170 3.32 12.68 16.39
C PHE A 170 1.87 12.24 16.27
N GLU A 171 0.97 13.22 16.35
CA GLU A 171 -0.45 12.98 16.15
C GLU A 171 -0.73 12.53 14.70
N THR A 172 -1.60 11.53 14.56
CA THR A 172 -2.01 11.00 13.25
C THR A 172 -2.58 12.08 12.33
N ARG A 173 -3.28 13.09 12.88
CA ARG A 173 -3.82 14.21 12.09
C ARG A 173 -2.72 15.00 11.39
N CYS A 174 -1.61 15.27 12.08
CA CYS A 174 -0.47 15.98 11.51
C CYS A 174 0.13 15.14 10.36
N MET A 175 0.28 13.84 10.56
CA MET A 175 0.76 12.92 9.53
C MET A 175 -0.14 12.91 8.30
N MET A 176 -1.47 12.92 8.46
CA MET A 176 -2.43 13.00 7.34
C MET A 176 -2.36 14.34 6.58
N VAL A 177 -2.07 15.46 7.26
CA VAL A 177 -1.86 16.73 6.57
C VAL A 177 -0.55 16.71 5.77
N MET A 178 0.52 16.18 6.37
CA MET A 178 1.80 15.99 5.70
C MET A 178 1.70 15.02 4.51
N ALA A 179 0.81 14.02 4.60
CA ALA A 179 0.47 13.12 3.50
C ALA A 179 -0.12 13.88 2.30
N CYS A 180 -1.08 14.78 2.54
CA CYS A 180 -1.65 15.61 1.47
C CYS A 180 -0.59 16.53 0.82
N LEU A 181 0.29 17.13 1.63
CA LEU A 181 1.39 17.96 1.12
C LEU A 181 2.38 17.14 0.30
N THR A 182 2.68 15.92 0.73
CA THR A 182 3.55 15.00 0.00
C THR A 182 2.97 14.65 -1.37
N ASN A 183 1.68 14.31 -1.43
CA ASN A 183 1.00 14.04 -2.70
C ASN A 183 1.02 15.27 -3.62
N LEU A 184 0.87 16.48 -3.07
CA LEU A 184 0.98 17.71 -3.84
C LEU A 184 2.39 17.90 -4.42
N ILE A 185 3.44 17.68 -3.62
CA ILE A 185 4.84 17.76 -4.06
C ILE A 185 5.10 16.75 -5.18
N GLY A 186 4.64 15.50 -5.02
CA GLY A 186 4.74 14.47 -6.04
C GLY A 186 4.07 14.87 -7.35
N ALA A 187 2.83 15.36 -7.28
CA ALA A 187 2.09 15.82 -8.46
C ALA A 187 2.80 16.98 -9.19
N VAL A 188 3.34 17.95 -8.45
CA VAL A 188 4.13 19.05 -9.02
C VAL A 188 5.41 18.53 -9.66
N GLY A 189 6.10 17.58 -9.03
CA GLY A 189 7.28 16.91 -9.59
C GLY A 189 6.99 16.21 -10.91
N SER A 190 5.90 15.45 -10.99
CA SER A 190 5.47 14.81 -12.24
C SER A 190 5.12 15.82 -13.33
N LEU A 191 4.48 16.95 -12.97
CA LEU A 191 4.19 18.02 -13.93
C LEU A 191 5.46 18.70 -14.47
N PHE A 192 6.47 18.90 -13.62
CA PHE A 192 7.76 19.46 -14.05
C PHE A 192 8.47 18.52 -15.02
N PHE A 193 8.44 17.21 -14.74
CA PHE A 193 8.97 16.19 -15.63
C PHE A 193 8.27 16.20 -16.99
N LEU A 194 6.93 16.20 -17.01
CA LEU A 194 6.13 16.23 -18.25
C LEU A 194 6.33 17.51 -19.07
N LYS A 195 6.56 18.65 -18.41
CA LYS A 195 6.86 19.93 -19.10
C LYS A 195 8.33 20.09 -19.49
N ASN A 196 9.15 19.06 -19.29
CA ASN A 196 10.59 19.09 -19.54
C ASN A 196 11.33 20.20 -18.76
N ILE A 197 10.82 20.57 -17.58
CA ILE A 197 11.45 21.53 -16.67
C ILE A 197 12.35 20.74 -15.71
N LEU A 198 13.49 20.28 -16.23
CA LEU A 198 14.37 19.34 -15.53
C LEU A 198 15.39 19.99 -14.58
N LEU A 199 15.30 21.31 -14.37
CA LEU A 199 16.22 22.08 -13.51
C LEU A 199 17.72 21.87 -13.86
N GLY A 200 18.02 21.61 -15.13
CA GLY A 200 19.38 21.36 -15.63
C GLY A 200 19.88 19.92 -15.43
N MET A 201 19.04 19.01 -14.94
CA MET A 201 19.35 17.58 -14.80
C MET A 201 18.93 16.77 -16.04
N ASP A 202 19.54 15.61 -16.21
CA ASP A 202 19.07 14.60 -17.16
C ASP A 202 17.70 14.04 -16.72
N PRO A 203 16.80 13.69 -17.66
CA PRO A 203 15.47 13.15 -17.33
C PRO A 203 15.52 11.97 -16.35
N TYR A 204 16.49 11.07 -16.50
CA TYR A 204 16.63 9.89 -15.66
C TYR A 204 16.88 10.27 -14.20
N TRP A 205 17.86 11.14 -13.96
CA TRP A 205 18.22 11.58 -12.60
C TRP A 205 17.13 12.44 -11.96
N PHE A 206 16.47 13.29 -12.75
CA PHE A 206 15.32 14.05 -12.27
C PHE A 206 14.21 13.10 -11.80
N MET A 207 13.87 12.10 -12.61
CA MET A 207 12.83 11.13 -12.27
C MET A 207 13.21 10.33 -11.03
N MET A 208 14.44 9.85 -10.96
CA MET A 208 14.94 9.06 -9.83
C MET A 208 14.87 9.82 -8.50
N ILE A 209 15.33 11.08 -8.47
CA ILE A 209 15.32 11.88 -7.25
C ILE A 209 13.88 12.25 -6.85
N SER A 210 13.07 12.67 -7.83
CA SER A 210 11.69 13.08 -7.58
C SER A 210 10.81 11.92 -7.11
N SER A 211 10.96 10.72 -7.69
CA SER A 211 10.27 9.52 -7.22
C SER A 211 10.75 9.11 -5.83
N ALA A 212 12.06 9.05 -5.59
CA ALA A 212 12.59 8.67 -4.28
C ALA A 212 12.06 9.56 -3.15
N VAL A 213 12.10 10.88 -3.33
CA VAL A 213 11.59 11.82 -2.32
C VAL A 213 10.10 11.62 -2.10
N THR A 214 9.32 11.53 -3.18
CA THR A 214 7.86 11.36 -3.08
C THR A 214 7.51 10.02 -2.41
N ASP A 215 8.19 8.93 -2.76
CA ASP A 215 7.94 7.59 -2.25
C ASP A 215 8.33 7.46 -0.76
N VAL A 216 9.48 8.03 -0.34
CA VAL A 216 9.85 8.04 1.09
C VAL A 216 8.78 8.76 1.89
N LEU A 217 8.41 9.97 1.45
CA LEU A 217 7.45 10.79 2.16
C LEU A 217 6.07 10.13 2.16
N PHE A 218 5.64 9.55 1.04
CA PHE A 218 4.33 8.93 0.93
C PHE A 218 4.23 7.71 1.86
N ASN A 219 5.26 6.86 1.87
CA ASN A 219 5.29 5.70 2.75
C ASN A 219 5.34 6.09 4.23
N ALA A 220 6.17 7.08 4.57
CA ALA A 220 6.36 7.54 5.95
C ALA A 220 5.12 8.24 6.54
N PHE A 221 4.38 9.00 5.72
CA PHE A 221 3.27 9.84 6.18
C PHE A 221 1.88 9.31 5.85
N VAL A 222 1.74 8.42 4.86
CA VAL A 222 0.42 7.93 4.38
C VAL A 222 0.22 6.47 4.73
N ASN A 223 1.01 5.58 4.12
CA ASN A 223 0.75 4.13 4.14
C ASN A 223 0.85 3.57 5.56
N LEU A 224 2.01 3.74 6.20
CA LEU A 224 2.24 3.13 7.50
C LEU A 224 1.38 3.75 8.62
N PRO A 225 1.28 5.09 8.77
CA PRO A 225 0.38 5.69 9.75
C PRO A 225 -1.08 5.34 9.51
N GLY A 226 -1.50 5.20 8.24
CA GLY A 226 -2.86 4.78 7.87
C GLY A 226 -3.17 3.36 8.32
N MET A 227 -2.28 2.41 8.08
CA MET A 227 -2.45 1.02 8.52
C MET A 227 -2.42 0.89 10.04
N VAL A 228 -1.53 1.63 10.72
CA VAL A 228 -1.50 1.69 12.19
C VAL A 228 -2.79 2.28 12.74
N LEU A 229 -3.33 3.34 12.11
CA LEU A 229 -4.60 3.95 12.51
C LEU A 229 -5.75 2.95 12.39
N PHE A 230 -5.83 2.19 11.30
CA PHE A 230 -6.83 1.14 11.15
C PHE A 230 -6.67 0.06 12.20
N ALA A 231 -5.45 -0.45 12.43
CA ALA A 231 -5.20 -1.44 13.47
C ALA A 231 -5.66 -0.98 14.87
N LYS A 232 -5.48 0.31 15.20
CA LYS A 232 -5.90 0.91 16.47
C LYS A 232 -7.41 1.13 16.59
N LEU A 233 -8.09 1.44 15.49
CA LEU A 233 -9.52 1.81 15.49
C LEU A 233 -10.46 0.63 15.27
N ILE A 234 -9.98 -0.49 14.74
CA ILE A 234 -10.81 -1.64 14.44
C ILE A 234 -11.28 -2.31 15.76
N PRO A 235 -12.61 -2.46 15.96
CA PRO A 235 -13.15 -3.03 17.18
C PRO A 235 -12.80 -4.51 17.32
N ALA A 236 -12.97 -5.03 18.54
CA ALA A 236 -12.73 -6.44 18.85
C ALA A 236 -13.70 -7.38 18.12
N ASN A 237 -13.23 -8.59 17.83
CA ASN A 237 -13.96 -9.73 17.28
C ASN A 237 -14.28 -9.67 15.77
N ILE A 238 -14.06 -8.52 15.11
CA ILE A 238 -14.28 -8.34 13.67
C ILE A 238 -13.05 -7.86 12.91
N GLU A 239 -11.86 -8.06 13.47
CA GLU A 239 -10.60 -7.49 12.99
C GLU A 239 -10.38 -7.80 11.52
N SER A 240 -10.37 -9.09 11.18
CA SER A 240 -10.14 -9.56 9.81
C SER A 240 -11.24 -9.12 8.84
N SER A 241 -12.51 -9.12 9.27
CA SER A 241 -13.62 -8.72 8.39
C SER A 241 -13.61 -7.22 8.11
N MET A 242 -13.35 -6.41 9.13
CA MET A 242 -13.28 -4.96 9.00
C MET A 242 -12.02 -4.53 8.25
N PHE A 243 -10.86 -5.13 8.54
CA PHE A 243 -9.63 -4.88 7.79
C PHE A 243 -9.79 -5.25 6.31
N ALA A 244 -10.39 -6.40 6.01
CA ALA A 244 -10.67 -6.81 4.63
C ALA A 244 -11.58 -5.81 3.90
N LEU A 245 -12.61 -5.30 4.56
CA LEU A 245 -13.50 -4.29 3.97
C LEU A 245 -12.77 -2.96 3.74
N LEU A 246 -11.97 -2.50 4.71
CA LEU A 246 -11.20 -1.27 4.61
C LEU A 246 -10.19 -1.35 3.47
N THR A 247 -9.38 -2.40 3.41
CA THR A 247 -8.42 -2.65 2.32
C THR A 247 -9.15 -2.79 0.98
N GLY A 248 -10.32 -3.43 0.96
CA GLY A 248 -11.17 -3.51 -0.23
C GLY A 248 -11.63 -2.13 -0.72
N LEU A 249 -12.07 -1.25 0.18
CA LEU A 249 -12.45 0.13 -0.15
C LEU A 249 -11.25 0.94 -0.66
N MET A 250 -10.07 0.75 -0.08
CA MET A 250 -8.83 1.40 -0.54
C MET A 250 -8.43 0.92 -1.94
N ASN A 251 -8.54 -0.38 -2.20
CA ASN A 251 -8.27 -0.92 -3.53
C ASN A 251 -9.31 -0.41 -4.55
N PHE A 252 -10.58 -0.32 -4.16
CA PHE A 252 -11.61 0.30 -4.99
C PHE A 252 -11.29 1.76 -5.31
N SER A 253 -10.89 2.57 -4.31
CA SER A 253 -10.55 3.98 -4.53
C SER A 253 -9.30 4.13 -5.41
N ASN A 254 -8.21 3.45 -5.06
CA ASN A 254 -6.90 3.67 -5.65
C ASN A 254 -6.71 2.97 -7.02
N LEU A 255 -7.25 1.76 -7.19
CA LEU A 255 -7.01 0.95 -8.39
C LEU A 255 -8.14 1.06 -9.42
N PHE A 256 -9.37 1.34 -8.98
CA PHE A 256 -10.53 1.40 -9.87
C PHE A 256 -11.01 2.84 -10.09
N ALA A 257 -11.45 3.53 -9.04
CA ALA A 257 -12.06 4.86 -9.18
C ALA A 257 -11.07 5.90 -9.72
N ALA A 258 -9.86 5.97 -9.15
CA ALA A 258 -8.80 6.88 -9.59
C ALA A 258 -8.44 6.68 -11.07
N LYS A 259 -8.29 5.42 -11.50
CA LYS A 259 -7.95 5.07 -12.88
C LYS A 259 -9.08 5.39 -13.86
N MET A 260 -10.32 5.08 -13.50
CA MET A 260 -11.48 5.43 -14.33
C MET A 260 -11.62 6.93 -14.50
N LEU A 261 -11.40 7.71 -13.43
CA LEU A 261 -11.40 9.17 -13.49
C LEU A 261 -10.29 9.69 -14.42
N GLY A 262 -9.06 9.16 -14.30
CA GLY A 262 -7.94 9.51 -15.17
C GLY A 262 -8.23 9.21 -16.65
N ASN A 263 -8.75 8.01 -16.96
CA ASN A 263 -9.13 7.63 -18.32
C ASN A 263 -10.26 8.51 -18.86
N TYR A 264 -11.24 8.86 -18.04
CA TYR A 264 -12.31 9.79 -18.43
C TYR A 264 -11.75 11.19 -18.77
N ILE A 265 -10.82 11.70 -17.96
CA ILE A 265 -10.15 12.97 -18.25
C ILE A 265 -9.35 12.88 -19.56
N ASN A 266 -8.61 11.79 -19.78
CA ASN A 266 -7.85 11.58 -21.01
C ASN A 266 -8.75 11.58 -22.26
N THR A 267 -9.90 10.90 -22.21
CA THR A 267 -10.85 10.91 -23.34
C THR A 267 -11.43 12.31 -23.60
N PHE A 268 -11.67 13.12 -22.56
CA PHE A 268 -12.09 14.51 -22.72
C PHE A 268 -11.07 15.38 -23.46
N PHE A 269 -9.77 15.13 -23.24
CA PHE A 269 -8.68 15.82 -23.94
C PHE A 269 -8.26 15.14 -25.27
N GLY A 270 -8.98 14.11 -25.72
CA GLY A 270 -8.69 13.41 -26.97
C GLY A 270 -7.45 12.52 -26.93
N VAL A 271 -6.94 12.20 -25.73
CA VAL A 271 -5.82 11.27 -25.52
C VAL A 271 -6.41 9.87 -25.34
N THR A 272 -6.36 9.05 -26.38
CA THR A 272 -6.87 7.67 -26.36
C THR A 272 -5.73 6.69 -26.65
N GLN A 273 -4.88 6.44 -25.66
CA GLN A 273 -4.01 5.26 -25.58
C GLN A 273 -3.90 4.82 -24.12
#